data_AF-A0A5S3QMH5-F1
#
_entry.id   AF-A0A5S3QMH5-F1
#
_cell.length_a   1.000
_cell.length_b   1.000
_cell.length_c   1.000
_cell.angle_alpha   90.00
_cell.angle_beta   90.00
_cell.angle_gamma   90.00
#
_symmetry.space_group_name_H-M   'P 1'
#
loop_
_entity.id
_entity.type
_entity.pdbx_description
1 polymer ?
#
loop_
_entity_poly.entity_id
_entity_poly.type
_entity_poly.pdbx_seq_one_letter_code
_entity_poly.pdbx_strand_id
1 'polypeptide(L)'
;MKRYEKLLFELEFEKTLNDTYKGHVVVFTNIGGNKVEHGTVLLGEFESIKEMKLEFHRFEREFKALYKVTGKQMIAEGYFQ
;
A
#
# COMPACT_ATOMS: atom_id res chain seq x y z
N MET A 1 -23.41 12.89 7.55
CA MET A 1 -22.57 12.01 6.69
C MET A 1 -21.72 11.13 7.59
N LYS A 2 -21.66 9.81 7.35
CA LYS A 2 -20.72 8.93 8.05
C LYS A 2 -19.29 9.33 7.65
N ARG A 3 -18.40 9.59 8.61
CA ARG A 3 -17.00 9.98 8.38
C ARG A 3 -16.22 8.71 8.03
N TYR A 4 -15.75 8.58 6.80
CA TYR A 4 -14.90 7.46 6.39
C TYR A 4 -13.46 7.75 6.80
N GLU A 5 -12.78 6.77 7.43
CA GLU A 5 -11.32 6.81 7.55
C GLU A 5 -10.75 6.54 6.14
N LYS A 6 -9.92 7.46 5.63
CA LYS A 6 -9.19 7.27 4.36
C LYS A 6 -7.79 6.73 4.66
N LEU A 7 -7.42 5.66 3.98
CA LEU A 7 -6.05 5.14 3.93
C LEU A 7 -5.46 5.29 2.53
N LEU A 8 -4.16 5.45 2.49
CA LEU A 8 -3.37 5.53 1.26
C LEU A 8 -2.21 4.58 1.36
N PHE A 9 -1.96 3.90 0.25
CA PHE A 9 -0.83 3.02 0.06
C PHE A 9 0.05 3.62 -1.03
N GLU A 10 1.33 3.83 -0.73
CA GLU A 10 2.32 4.20 -1.74
C GLU A 10 3.30 3.04 -1.90
N LEU A 11 3.54 2.62 -3.15
CA LEU A 11 4.59 1.65 -3.45
C LEU A 11 5.91 2.41 -3.61
N GLU A 12 6.85 2.14 -2.72
CA GLU A 12 8.25 2.54 -2.86
C GLU A 12 9.08 1.35 -3.34
N PHE A 13 10.09 1.60 -4.16
CA PHE A 13 10.98 0.54 -4.60
C PHE A 13 12.44 0.97 -4.75
N GLU A 14 13.33 0.01 -4.59
CA GLU A 14 14.76 0.17 -4.78
C GLU A 14 15.27 -0.87 -5.79
N LYS A 15 16.09 -0.44 -6.76
CA LYS A 15 16.81 -1.36 -7.64
C LYS A 15 18.02 -1.92 -6.87
N THR A 16 18.14 -3.24 -6.81
CA THR A 16 19.26 -3.92 -6.14
C THR A 16 20.42 -4.21 -7.11
N LEU A 17 21.54 -4.70 -6.57
CA LEU A 17 22.75 -5.05 -7.30
C LEU A 17 22.58 -6.27 -8.25
N ASN A 18 21.51 -7.06 -8.10
CA ASN A 18 21.26 -8.28 -8.89
C ASN A 18 20.19 -8.09 -9.97
N ASP A 19 19.97 -6.85 -10.42
CA ASP A 19 18.87 -6.48 -11.32
C ASP A 19 17.46 -6.83 -10.79
N THR A 20 17.33 -7.11 -9.49
CA THR A 20 16.04 -7.27 -8.81
C THR A 20 15.56 -5.95 -8.21
N TYR A 21 14.30 -5.91 -7.84
CA TYR A 21 13.63 -4.77 -7.23
C TYR A 21 13.14 -5.15 -5.84
N LYS A 22 13.45 -4.34 -4.83
CA LYS A 22 12.85 -4.43 -3.49
C LYS A 22 11.64 -3.54 -3.42
N GLY A 23 10.46 -4.12 -3.19
CA GLY A 23 9.19 -3.37 -3.07
C GLY A 23 8.78 -3.17 -1.61
N HIS A 24 8.46 -1.94 -1.24
CA HIS A 24 7.94 -1.56 0.09
C HIS A 24 6.59 -0.86 -0.07
N VAL A 25 5.63 -1.17 0.81
CA VAL A 25 4.36 -0.44 0.88
C VAL A 25 4.33 0.42 2.12
N VAL A 26 4.14 1.72 1.91
CA VAL A 26 3.97 2.69 2.97
C VAL A 26 2.48 2.96 3.17
N VAL A 27 2.02 2.86 4.42
CA VAL A 27 0.61 3.05 4.81
C VAL A 27 0.43 4.40 5.48
N PHE A 28 -0.47 5.22 4.95
CA PHE A 28 -0.81 6.54 5.49
C PHE A 28 -2.25 6.62 5.97
N THR A 29 -2.51 7.41 7.01
CA THR A 29 -3.87 7.80 7.42
C THR A 29 -4.11 9.31 7.26
N ASN A 30 -5.38 9.73 7.44
CA ASN A 30 -5.84 11.12 7.58
C ASN A 30 -5.83 11.96 6.29
N ILE A 31 -6.43 11.44 5.21
CA ILE A 31 -6.30 12.05 3.87
C ILE A 31 -7.38 13.11 3.61
N GLY A 32 -6.96 14.37 3.61
CA GLY A 32 -7.80 15.57 3.47
C GLY A 32 -7.46 16.69 4.45
N GLY A 33 -6.25 16.71 5.04
CA GLY A 33 -5.80 17.77 5.95
C GLY A 33 -4.33 17.69 6.40
N ASN A 34 -3.71 16.50 6.43
CA ASN A 34 -2.25 16.25 6.43
C ASN A 34 -2.05 14.72 6.40
N LYS A 35 -1.20 14.19 5.51
CA LYS A 35 -0.88 12.75 5.48
C LYS A 35 0.01 12.41 6.68
N VAL A 36 -0.35 11.36 7.42
CA VAL A 36 0.49 10.81 8.51
C VAL A 36 0.90 9.39 8.13
N GLU A 37 2.20 9.12 8.12
CA GLU A 37 2.75 7.77 7.91
C GLU A 37 2.51 6.91 9.16
N HIS A 38 2.05 5.67 8.96
CA HIS A 38 1.80 4.70 10.02
C HIS A 38 2.74 3.50 9.98
N GLY A 39 3.40 3.24 8.85
CA GLY A 39 4.43 2.22 8.76
C GLY A 39 4.66 1.72 7.34
N THR A 40 5.73 0.93 7.21
CA THR A 40 6.22 0.38 5.96
C THR A 40 6.29 -1.14 6.04
N VAL A 41 5.81 -1.82 5.00
CA VAL A 41 5.80 -3.29 4.88
C VAL A 41 6.63 -3.70 3.66
N LEU A 42 7.59 -4.60 3.84
CA LEU A 42 8.32 -5.20 2.72
C LEU A 42 7.39 -6.18 1.97
N LEU A 43 7.18 -5.95 0.67
CA LEU A 43 6.47 -6.90 -0.20
C LEU A 43 7.37 -8.05 -0.63
N GLY A 44 8.67 -7.78 -0.83
CA GLY A 44 9.65 -8.77 -1.23
C GLY A 44 10.66 -8.24 -2.24
N GLU A 45 11.44 -9.18 -2.78
CA GLU A 45 12.33 -8.97 -3.92
C GLU A 45 11.68 -9.56 -5.18
N PHE A 46 11.73 -8.81 -6.28
CA PHE A 46 11.08 -9.16 -7.54
C PHE A 46 12.05 -9.02 -8.70
N GLU A 47 11.96 -9.90 -9.69
CA GLU A 47 12.81 -9.81 -10.89
C GLU A 47 12.31 -8.71 -11.84
N SER A 48 11.07 -8.27 -11.69
CA SER A 48 10.51 -7.19 -12.50
C SER A 48 9.58 -6.25 -11.73
N ILE A 49 9.52 -5.00 -12.18
CA ILE A 49 8.54 -4.01 -11.70
C ILE A 49 7.10 -4.53 -11.89
N LYS A 50 6.84 -5.31 -12.93
CA LYS A 50 5.50 -5.85 -13.21
C LYS A 50 5.03 -6.80 -12.11
N GLU A 51 5.89 -7.71 -11.65
CA GLU A 51 5.59 -8.64 -10.56
C GLU A 51 5.35 -7.90 -9.24
N MET A 52 6.20 -6.92 -8.95
CA MET A 52 6.06 -6.07 -7.77
C MET A 52 4.72 -5.32 -7.76
N LYS A 53 4.27 -4.79 -8.90
CA LYS A 53 2.96 -4.12 -9.03
C LYS A 53 1.79 -5.10 -8.82
N LEU A 54 1.92 -6.33 -9.31
CA LEU A 54 0.91 -7.38 -9.09
C LEU A 54 0.77 -7.70 -7.60
N GLU A 55 1.90 -7.83 -6.89
CA GLU A 55 1.91 -8.12 -5.46
C GLU A 55 1.37 -6.94 -4.64
N PHE A 56 1.71 -5.70 -5.02
CA PHE A 56 1.12 -4.51 -4.44
C PHE A 56 -0.41 -4.51 -4.50
N HIS A 57 -0.99 -4.78 -5.67
CA HIS A 57 -2.45 -4.85 -5.82
C HIS A 57 -3.06 -6.01 -5.05
N ARG A 58 -2.35 -7.13 -4.91
CA ARG A 58 -2.78 -8.25 -4.07
C ARG A 58 -2.85 -7.82 -2.60
N PHE A 59 -1.78 -7.23 -2.09
CA PHE A 59 -1.73 -6.67 -0.73
C PHE A 59 -2.87 -5.67 -0.51
N GLU A 60 -3.08 -4.73 -1.43
CA GLU A 60 -4.14 -3.71 -1.33
C GLU A 60 -5.53 -4.36 -1.21
N ARG A 61 -5.80 -5.42 -1.98
CA ARG A 61 -7.07 -6.16 -1.91
C ARG A 61 -7.24 -6.90 -0.59
N GLU A 62 -6.20 -7.61 -0.13
CA GLU A 62 -6.23 -8.37 1.12
C GLU A 62 -6.44 -7.43 2.32
N PHE A 63 -5.74 -6.28 2.33
CA PHE A 63 -5.89 -5.26 3.36
C PHE A 63 -7.30 -4.66 3.39
N LYS A 64 -7.86 -4.32 2.22
CA LYS A 64 -9.25 -3.84 2.09
C LYS A 64 -10.25 -4.86 2.65
N ALA A 65 -10.03 -6.15 2.41
CA ALA A 65 -10.89 -7.21 2.92
C ALA A 65 -10.84 -7.32 4.45
N LEU A 66 -9.64 -7.29 5.05
CA LEU A 66 -9.45 -7.34 6.50
C LEU A 66 -10.18 -6.20 7.22
N TYR A 67 -10.06 -4.97 6.73
CA TYR A 67 -10.68 -3.81 7.39
C TYR A 67 -12.20 -3.80 7.29
N LYS A 68 -12.77 -4.31 6.20
CA LYS A 68 -14.23 -4.45 6.06
C LYS A 68 -14.82 -5.38 7.13
N VAL A 69 -14.07 -6.42 7.53
CA VAL A 69 -14.50 -7.37 8.59
C VAL A 69 -14.55 -6.68 9.97
N THR A 70 -13.73 -5.65 10.22
CA THR A 70 -13.71 -4.93 11.52
C THR A 70 -14.89 -3.95 11.72
N GLY A 71 -15.83 -3.87 10.78
CA GLY A 71 -16.99 -2.97 10.87
C GLY A 71 -16.71 -1.52 10.46
N LYS A 72 -15.46 -1.19 10.10
CA LYS A 72 -15.07 0.11 9.56
C LYS A 72 -15.19 0.11 8.02
N GLN A 73 -15.89 1.07 7.46
CA GLN A 73 -15.89 1.31 6.01
C GLN A 73 -14.72 2.25 5.66
N MET A 74 -13.90 1.84 4.70
CA MET A 74 -12.64 2.51 4.39
C MET A 74 -12.48 2.69 2.88
N ILE A 75 -11.94 3.85 2.49
CA ILE A 75 -11.45 4.09 1.13
C ILE A 75 -9.93 3.92 1.20
N ALA A 76 -9.42 3.00 0.40
CA ALA A 76 -8.02 2.68 0.29
C ALA A 76 -7.61 2.86 -1.18
N GLU A 77 -6.62 3.69 -1.42
CA GLU A 77 -6.13 4.03 -2.76
C GLU A 77 -4.63 3.74 -2.82
N GLY A 78 -4.21 2.93 -3.79
CA GLY A 78 -2.80 2.63 -4.05
C GLY A 78 -2.24 3.51 -5.17
N TYR A 79 -1.07 4.11 -4.95
CA TYR A 79 -0.37 4.93 -5.95
C TYR A 79 1.01 4.36 -6.25
N PHE A 80 1.41 4.49 -7.52
CA PHE A 80 2.75 4.20 -8.00
C PHE A 80 3.40 5.52 -8.38
N GLN A 81 4.53 5.84 -7.74
CA GLN A 81 5.41 6.95 -8.16
C GLN A 81 6.55 6.39 -9.01
#